data_AF-A0AAD5BZS0-F1
#
_entry.id   AF-A0AAD5BZS0-F1
#
_cell.length_a   1.000
_cell.length_b   1.000
_cell.length_c   1.000
_cell.angle_alpha   90.00
_cell.angle_beta   90.00
_cell.angle_gamma   90.00
#
_symmetry.space_group_name_H-M   'P 1'
#
loop_
_entity.id
_entity.type
_entity.pdbx_description
1 polymer ?
#
loop_
_entity_poly.entity_id
_entity_poly.type
_entity_poly.pdbx_seq_one_letter_code
_entity_poly.pdbx_strand_id
1 'polypeptide(L)' 'MMNKPSEISMKSIDPELVSSKREPTHNNNNNNNKPQFRPATDDTKPLLQDPILRSDPVEKEEAVLRLPPFPPISS' A
#
# COMPACT_ATOMS: atom_id res chain seq x y z
N MET A 1 7.62 -48.48 28.47
CA MET A 1 8.73 -47.61 28.01
C MET A 1 8.10 -46.34 27.49
N MET A 2 8.44 -45.18 28.06
CA MET A 2 7.80 -43.89 27.75
C MET A 2 8.59 -43.18 26.65
N ASN A 3 7.93 -42.75 25.58
CA ASN A 3 8.58 -42.08 24.46
C ASN A 3 8.73 -40.59 24.80
N LYS A 4 9.96 -40.05 24.74
CA LYS A 4 10.20 -38.60 24.96
C LYS A 4 9.82 -37.81 23.69
N PRO A 5 9.10 -36.68 23.80
CA PRO A 5 8.89 -35.81 22.66
C PRO A 5 10.16 -35.02 22.34
N SER A 6 10.53 -34.97 21.06
CA SER A 6 11.64 -34.16 20.56
C SER A 6 11.20 -32.69 20.47
N GLU A 7 11.90 -31.82 21.18
CA GLU A 7 11.70 -30.37 21.18
C GLU A 7 12.39 -29.74 19.95
N ILE A 8 11.64 -29.03 19.12
CA ILE A 8 12.17 -28.38 17.92
C ILE A 8 12.65 -26.98 18.29
N SER A 9 13.97 -26.79 18.32
CA SER A 9 14.61 -25.50 18.56
C SER A 9 14.50 -24.61 17.31
N MET A 10 13.66 -23.58 17.38
CA MET A 10 13.64 -22.49 16.40
C MET A 10 14.91 -21.66 16.56
N LYS A 11 15.81 -21.69 15.57
CA LYS A 11 16.94 -20.75 15.51
C LYS A 11 16.41 -19.37 15.13
N SER A 12 16.67 -18.38 15.98
CA SER A 12 16.47 -16.96 15.69
C SER A 12 17.32 -16.55 14.49
N ILE A 13 16.72 -15.84 13.55
CA ILE A 13 17.41 -15.22 12.41
C ILE A 13 18.02 -13.90 12.90
N ASP A 14 19.34 -13.78 12.80
CA ASP A 14 20.06 -12.53 13.10
C ASP A 14 19.82 -11.49 11.99
N PRO A 15 19.56 -10.22 12.33
CA PRO A 15 19.28 -9.18 11.35
C PRO A 15 20.58 -8.52 10.86
N GLU A 16 21.45 -9.25 10.19
CA GLU A 16 22.57 -8.65 9.45
C GLU A 16 22.77 -9.36 8.11
N LEU A 17 22.05 -8.91 7.08
CA LEU A 17 22.62 -8.92 5.74
C LEU A 17 22.09 -7.73 4.95
N VAL A 18 22.74 -6.61 5.22
CA VAL A 18 22.66 -5.36 4.48
C VAL A 18 23.16 -5.59 3.03
N SER A 19 22.39 -5.07 2.08
CA SER A 19 22.81 -4.55 0.76
C SER A 19 24.09 -5.11 0.12
N SER A 20 23.93 -5.84 -0.99
CA SER A 20 24.93 -5.81 -2.07
C SER A 20 24.28 -6.07 -3.44
N LYS A 21 24.31 -5.03 -4.29
CA LYS A 21 24.05 -5.07 -5.73
C LYS A 21 24.99 -6.08 -6.41
N ARG A 22 24.47 -7.03 -7.20
CA ARG A 22 25.25 -7.78 -8.21
C ARG A 22 24.39 -8.08 -9.45
N GLU A 23 25.04 -7.89 -10.60
CA GLU A 23 24.62 -8.22 -11.98
C GLU A 23 24.09 -9.66 -12.16
N PRO A 24 23.24 -9.93 -13.17
CA PRO A 24 22.60 -11.23 -13.35
C PRO A 24 23.44 -12.14 -14.26
N THR A 25 24.08 -13.17 -13.70
CA THR A 25 24.49 -14.35 -14.47
C THR A 25 23.39 -15.41 -14.40
N HIS A 26 22.89 -15.75 -15.58
CA HIS A 26 21.80 -16.69 -15.83
C HIS A 26 22.26 -18.13 -15.56
N ASN A 27 21.85 -18.69 -14.42
CA ASN A 27 21.87 -20.14 -14.19
C ASN A 27 20.45 -20.59 -13.81
N ASN A 28 19.82 -21.34 -14.73
CA ASN A 28 18.57 -22.06 -14.52
C ASN A 28 18.74 -23.05 -13.36
N ASN A 29 18.03 -22.81 -12.24
CA ASN A 29 17.51 -23.80 -11.26
C ASN A 29 16.91 -23.13 -10.00
N ASN A 30 16.25 -21.97 -10.14
CA ASN A 30 15.66 -21.24 -9.01
C ASN A 30 14.13 -21.17 -9.12
N ASN A 31 13.48 -22.32 -8.89
CA ASN A 31 12.02 -22.45 -8.93
C ASN A 31 11.31 -21.82 -7.71
N ASN A 32 12.02 -21.00 -6.92
CA ASN A 32 11.53 -20.46 -5.64
C ASN A 32 11.36 -18.92 -5.63
N ASN A 33 11.48 -18.27 -6.78
CA ASN A 33 11.25 -16.82 -6.85
C ASN A 33 9.75 -16.55 -6.86
N LYS A 34 9.12 -16.57 -5.68
CA LYS A 34 7.78 -16.01 -5.53
C LYS A 34 7.77 -14.61 -6.14
N PRO A 35 6.76 -14.27 -6.96
CA PRO A 35 6.67 -12.92 -7.48
C PRO A 35 6.61 -11.95 -6.30
N GLN A 36 7.27 -10.81 -6.45
CA GLN A 36 7.21 -9.75 -5.46
C GLN A 36 5.74 -9.41 -5.18
N PHE A 37 5.35 -9.35 -3.91
CA PHE A 37 4.03 -8.88 -3.53
C PHE A 37 3.81 -7.48 -4.09
N ARG A 38 2.73 -7.31 -4.86
CA ARG A 38 2.25 -6.03 -5.34
C ARG A 38 0.85 -5.84 -4.76
N PRO A 39 0.59 -4.77 -4.00
CA PRO A 39 -0.77 -4.39 -3.68
C PRO A 39 -1.59 -4.37 -4.96
N ALA A 40 -2.77 -4.98 -4.94
CA ALA A 40 -3.67 -4.88 -6.06
C ALA A 40 -3.91 -3.38 -6.33
N THR A 41 -3.75 -2.97 -7.58
CA THR A 41 -4.43 -1.78 -8.11
C THR A 41 -5.91 -2.10 -8.04
N ASP A 42 -6.49 -2.02 -6.84
CA ASP A 42 -7.91 -2.19 -6.64
C ASP A 42 -8.58 -0.98 -7.27
N ASP A 43 -8.79 -1.11 -8.58
CA ASP A 43 -9.31 -0.09 -9.48
C ASP A 43 -10.82 0.09 -9.30
N THR A 44 -11.42 -0.58 -8.30
CA THR A 44 -12.82 -0.40 -7.93
C THR A 44 -13.04 0.80 -7.01
N LYS A 45 -11.99 1.56 -6.65
CA LYS A 45 -12.18 2.83 -5.94
C LYS A 45 -12.84 3.82 -6.89
N PRO A 46 -14.04 4.34 -6.56
CA PRO A 46 -14.67 5.34 -7.40
C PRO A 46 -13.77 6.57 -7.47
N LEU A 47 -13.82 7.27 -8.61
CA LEU A 47 -13.15 8.57 -8.73
C LEU A 47 -13.62 9.48 -7.59
N LEU A 48 -12.65 10.03 -6.84
CA LEU A 48 -12.95 11.06 -5.86
C LEU A 48 -13.50 12.27 -6.62
N GLN A 49 -14.78 12.54 -6.42
CA GLN A 49 -15.47 13.68 -7.01
C GLN A 49 -15.99 14.55 -5.88
N ASP A 50 -15.88 15.87 -6.05
CA ASP A 50 -16.40 16.81 -5.07
C ASP A 50 -17.92 16.63 -4.93
N PRO A 51 -18.45 16.49 -3.70
CA PRO A 51 -19.89 16.36 -3.47
C PRO A 51 -20.71 17.50 -4.10
N ILE A 52 -20.14 18.71 -4.17
CA ILE A 52 -20.74 19.92 -4.77
C ILE A 52 -21.02 19.73 -6.28
N LEU A 53 -20.30 18.83 -6.96
CA LEU A 53 -20.49 18.55 -8.39
C LEU A 53 -21.61 17.53 -8.66
N ARG A 54 -22.07 16.79 -7.65
CA ARG A 54 -23.10 15.76 -7.77
C ARG A 54 -24.41 16.10 -7.05
N SER A 55 -24.45 17.18 -6.28
CA SER A 55 -25.63 17.62 -5.52
C SER A 55 -26.66 18.31 -6.41
N ASP A 56 -27.89 18.42 -5.92
CA ASP A 56 -28.95 19.18 -6.58
C ASP A 56 -28.54 20.67 -6.75
N PRO A 57 -29.04 21.37 -7.79
CA PRO A 57 -28.72 22.79 -8.00
C PRO A 57 -28.95 23.66 -6.77
N VAL A 58 -30.01 23.37 -6.01
CA VAL A 58 -30.37 24.09 -4.78
C VAL A 58 -29.38 23.82 -3.64
N GLU A 59 -29.02 22.55 -3.41
CA GLU A 59 -28.04 22.19 -2.36
C GLU A 59 -26.65 22.74 -2.66
N LYS A 60 -26.27 22.80 -3.94
CA LYS A 60 -25.00 23.39 -4.37
C LYS A 60 -24.91 24.87 -4.01
N GLU A 61 -25.97 25.65 -4.26
CA GLU A 61 -26.00 27.09 -3.92
C GLU A 61 -25.81 27.30 -2.41
N GLU A 62 -26.43 26.46 -1.58
CA GLU A 62 -26.29 26.53 -0.12
C GLU A 62 -24.87 26.14 0.34
N ALA A 63 -24.25 25.15 -0.29
CA ALA A 63 -22.89 24.73 0.04
C ALA A 63 -21.84 25.81 -0.28
N VAL A 64 -22.01 26.57 -1.37
CA VAL A 64 -21.11 27.69 -1.73
C VAL A 64 -21.10 28.76 -0.64
N LEU A 65 -22.24 29.04 -0.02
CA LEU A 65 -22.35 30.01 1.08
C LEU A 65 -21.67 29.56 2.38
N ARG A 66 -21.50 28.24 2.56
CA ARG A 66 -20.83 27.65 3.72
C ARG A 66 -19.32 27.53 3.54
N LEU A 67 -18.79 27.86 2.36
CA LEU A 67 -17.36 27.76 2.11
C LEU A 67 -16.59 28.76 2.99
N PRO A 68 -15.38 28.37 3.43
CA PRO A 68 -14.50 29.32 4.11
C PRO A 68 -14.18 30.50 3.18
N PRO A 69 -13.85 31.68 3.73
CA PRO A 69 -13.42 32.82 2.95
C PRO A 69 -12.21 32.44 2.08
N PHE A 70 -12.21 32.88 0.82
CA PHE A 70 -11.05 32.70 -0.04
C PHE A 70 -9.85 33.49 0.52
N PRO A 71 -8.63 32.94 0.41
CA PRO A 71 -7.44 33.68 0.80
C PRO A 71 -7.35 34.99 -0.01
N PRO A 72 -6.84 36.07 0.59
CA PRO A 72 -6.72 37.35 -0.09
C PRO A 72 -5.77 37.22 -1.28
N ILE A 73 -6.16 37.84 -2.40
CA ILE A 73 -5.32 37.92 -3.59
C ILE A 73 -4.25 38.98 -3.30
N SER A 74 -3.03 38.55 -3.03
CA SER A 74 -1.86 39.44 -2.97
C SER A 74 -1.46 39.79 -4.41
N SER A 75 -1.61 41.05 -4.78
CA SER A 75 -1.05 41.64 -6.01
C SER A 75 0.44 41.96 -5.85
#